data_AF-A0AAW0LAV1-F1
#
_entry.id   AF-A0AAW0LAV1-F1
#
_cell.length_a   1.000
_cell.length_b   1.000
_cell.length_c   1.000
_cell.angle_alpha   90.00
_cell.angle_beta   90.00
_cell.angle_gamma   90.00
#
_symmetry.space_group_name_H-M   'P 1'
#
loop_
_entity.id
_entity.type
_entity.pdbx_description
1 polymer ?
#
loop_
_entity_poly.entity_id
_entity_poly.type
_entity_poly.pdbx_seq_one_letter_code
_entity_poly.pdbx_strand_id
1 'polypeptide(L)'
;FTDETPRDYHCNLGPDGRRRDADERPELCRGTVEFVATKEYMVRDPMPAVYFFLIDVSMNAIQTGATAAACSAISQVISDLPPLMLIVPDVQDVYTPLQTDVVVQLSECRQHLELLLESIPTMFQNNRTAESAFGAAVQAAFLAIKSTGGKLLVFQSVNA
;
A
#
# COMPACT_ATOMS: atom_id res chain seq x y z
N PHE A 1 -0.18 -41.32 -7.63
CA PHE A 1 -1.23 -40.57 -6.92
C PHE A 1 -2.33 -40.28 -7.91
N THR A 2 -3.59 -40.48 -7.52
CA THR A 2 -4.77 -40.22 -8.35
C THR A 2 -5.80 -39.53 -7.47
N ASP A 3 -6.19 -38.32 -7.85
CA ASP A 3 -7.24 -37.56 -7.18
C ASP A 3 -8.49 -37.51 -8.07
N GLU A 4 -9.66 -37.46 -7.44
CA GLU A 4 -10.91 -37.27 -8.18
C GLU A 4 -11.04 -35.82 -8.64
N THR A 5 -11.44 -35.62 -9.90
CA THR A 5 -11.66 -34.27 -10.43
C THR A 5 -12.93 -33.67 -9.83
N PRO A 6 -12.89 -32.49 -9.20
CA PRO A 6 -14.08 -31.84 -8.67
C PRO A 6 -15.14 -31.63 -9.76
N ARG A 7 -16.42 -31.77 -9.37
CA ARG A 7 -17.54 -31.72 -10.31
C ARG A 7 -17.56 -30.43 -11.14
N ASP A 8 -17.27 -29.29 -10.52
CA ASP A 8 -17.27 -27.98 -11.16
C ASP A 8 -16.03 -27.74 -12.04
N TYR A 9 -15.01 -28.59 -11.94
CA TYR A 9 -13.77 -28.54 -12.71
C TYR A 9 -13.72 -29.58 -13.84
N HIS A 10 -14.74 -30.44 -13.93
CA HIS A 10 -14.77 -31.59 -14.82
C HIS A 10 -14.87 -31.20 -16.30
N CYS A 11 -14.07 -31.84 -17.15
CA CYS A 11 -14.14 -31.74 -18.60
C CYS A 11 -13.89 -33.11 -19.25
N ASN A 12 -14.62 -33.39 -20.34
CA ASN A 12 -14.44 -34.63 -21.09
C ASN A 12 -13.09 -34.67 -21.79
N LEU A 13 -12.50 -35.85 -21.87
CA LEU A 13 -11.29 -36.10 -22.66
C LEU A 13 -11.62 -36.20 -24.16
N GLY A 14 -10.70 -35.74 -25.00
CA GLY A 14 -10.70 -35.95 -26.43
C GLY A 14 -10.20 -37.35 -26.80
N PRO A 15 -10.24 -37.71 -28.10
CA PRO A 15 -9.73 -38.99 -28.60
C PRO A 15 -8.24 -39.24 -28.31
N ASP A 16 -7.49 -38.18 -28.09
CA ASP A 16 -6.07 -38.17 -27.70
C ASP A 16 -5.85 -38.36 -26.19
N GLY A 17 -6.92 -38.50 -25.41
CA GLY A 17 -6.87 -38.61 -23.95
C GLY A 17 -6.56 -37.28 -23.25
N ARG A 18 -6.48 -36.16 -23.99
CA ARG A 18 -6.28 -34.82 -23.44
C ARG A 18 -7.62 -34.19 -23.12
N ARG A 19 -7.69 -33.36 -22.07
CA ARG A 19 -8.90 -32.58 -21.81
C ARG A 19 -9.14 -31.60 -22.96
N ARG A 20 -10.41 -31.45 -23.38
CA ARG A 20 -10.77 -30.54 -24.48
C ARG A 20 -10.52 -29.06 -24.17
N ASP A 21 -10.57 -28.69 -22.90
CA ASP A 21 -10.35 -27.32 -22.40
C ASP A 21 -8.88 -27.06 -22.03
N ALA A 22 -7.97 -28.01 -22.28
CA ALA A 22 -6.58 -27.91 -21.79
C ALA A 22 -5.83 -26.69 -22.32
N ASP A 23 -6.08 -26.28 -23.57
CA ASP A 23 -5.43 -25.11 -24.18
C ASP A 23 -6.15 -23.79 -23.85
N GLU A 24 -7.41 -23.86 -23.42
CA GLU A 24 -8.23 -22.69 -23.05
C GLU A 24 -7.99 -22.27 -21.60
N ARG A 25 -7.69 -23.24 -20.73
CA ARG A 25 -7.50 -23.01 -19.30
C ARG A 25 -6.06 -22.63 -18.99
N PRO A 26 -5.78 -21.40 -18.54
CA PRO A 26 -4.42 -20.94 -18.35
C PRO A 26 -3.65 -21.79 -17.34
N GLU A 27 -4.31 -22.33 -16.31
CA GLU A 27 -3.66 -23.19 -15.31
C GLU A 27 -3.26 -24.57 -15.84
N LEU A 28 -3.74 -24.94 -17.04
CA LEU A 28 -3.40 -26.19 -17.72
C LEU A 28 -2.39 -25.98 -18.86
N CYS A 29 -2.25 -24.76 -19.39
CA CYS A 29 -1.40 -24.47 -20.56
C CYS A 29 -0.32 -23.40 -20.33
N ARG A 30 -0.28 -22.73 -19.18
CA ARG A 30 0.69 -21.67 -18.86
C ARG A 30 1.58 -22.07 -17.68
N GLY A 31 2.85 -21.63 -17.72
CA GLY A 31 3.80 -21.84 -16.61
C GLY A 31 3.58 -20.93 -15.40
N THR A 32 2.77 -19.89 -15.54
CA THR A 32 2.42 -18.94 -14.47
C THR A 32 0.97 -18.52 -14.63
N VAL A 33 0.23 -18.53 -13.53
CA VAL A 33 -1.17 -18.12 -13.44
C VAL A 33 -1.46 -17.46 -12.10
N GLU A 34 -2.50 -16.63 -12.05
CA GLU A 34 -3.04 -16.06 -10.82
C GLU A 34 -4.42 -16.67 -10.54
N PHE A 35 -4.63 -17.07 -9.29
CA PHE A 35 -5.92 -17.56 -8.82
C PHE A 35 -6.58 -16.55 -7.91
N VAL A 36 -7.91 -16.46 -8.01
CA VAL A 36 -8.69 -15.74 -7.01
C VAL A 36 -8.70 -16.57 -5.73
N ALA A 37 -8.12 -16.03 -4.66
CA ALA A 37 -8.13 -16.66 -3.35
C ALA A 37 -9.57 -16.80 -2.83
N THR A 38 -9.95 -18.01 -2.40
CA THR A 38 -11.22 -18.27 -1.73
C THR A 38 -11.17 -17.78 -0.28
N LYS A 39 -12.34 -17.62 0.36
CA LYS A 39 -12.44 -17.10 1.74
C LYS A 39 -11.65 -17.90 2.77
N GLU A 40 -11.43 -19.19 2.53
CA GLU A 40 -10.63 -20.05 3.41
C GLU A 40 -9.15 -19.64 3.49
N TYR A 41 -8.64 -18.90 2.49
CA TYR A 41 -7.29 -18.33 2.48
C TYR A 41 -7.24 -16.89 3.04
N MET A 42 -8.37 -16.35 3.53
CA MET A 42 -8.47 -14.97 4.02
C MET A 42 -8.71 -14.95 5.53
N VAL A 43 -7.82 -14.30 6.27
CA VAL A 43 -8.03 -14.03 7.71
C VAL A 43 -9.01 -12.87 7.92
N ARG A 44 -9.10 -11.96 6.95
CA ARG A 44 -10.03 -10.82 6.88
C ARG A 44 -10.25 -10.42 5.42
N ASP A 45 -11.28 -9.63 5.16
CA ASP A 45 -11.48 -9.03 3.84
C ASP A 45 -10.27 -8.15 3.45
N PRO A 46 -9.91 -8.08 2.15
CA PRO A 46 -8.84 -7.20 1.68
C PRO A 46 -9.09 -5.75 2.10
N MET A 47 -8.13 -5.15 2.81
CA MET A 47 -8.25 -3.76 3.22
C MET A 47 -7.89 -2.81 2.07
N PRO A 48 -8.50 -1.62 2.02
CA PRO A 48 -8.06 -0.55 1.14
C PRO A 48 -6.59 -0.21 1.35
N ALA A 49 -5.91 0.22 0.29
CA ALA A 49 -4.53 0.68 0.37
C ALA A 49 -4.45 1.94 1.25
N VAL A 50 -3.66 1.87 2.33
CA VAL A 50 -3.35 3.03 3.18
C VAL A 50 -1.92 3.47 2.91
N TYR A 51 -1.74 4.76 2.59
CA TYR A 51 -0.43 5.38 2.41
C TYR A 51 -0.19 6.39 3.53
N PHE A 52 0.96 6.30 4.18
CA PHE A 52 1.38 7.24 5.21
C PHE A 52 2.68 7.91 4.77
N PHE A 53 2.65 9.22 4.57
CA PHE A 53 3.81 10.00 4.12
C PHE A 53 4.48 10.67 5.32
N LEU A 54 5.76 10.40 5.54
CA LEU A 54 6.60 11.13 6.48
C LEU A 54 7.53 12.05 5.70
N ILE A 55 7.40 13.35 5.91
CA ILE A 55 8.20 14.36 5.24
C ILE A 55 9.10 15.04 6.28
N ASP A 56 10.40 14.96 6.07
CA ASP A 56 11.36 15.71 6.87
C ASP A 56 11.26 17.20 6.55
N VAL A 57 11.14 18.00 7.61
CA VAL A 57 11.04 19.46 7.60
C VAL A 57 12.14 20.10 8.45
N SER A 58 13.20 19.33 8.75
CA SER A 58 14.42 19.83 9.38
C SER A 58 15.03 20.98 8.56
N MET A 59 15.83 21.81 9.21
CA MET A 59 16.52 22.94 8.59
C MET A 59 17.26 22.52 7.31
N ASN A 60 17.93 21.36 7.32
CA ASN A 60 18.64 20.85 6.15
C ASN A 60 17.68 20.45 5.01
N ALA A 61 16.57 19.76 5.32
CA ALA A 61 15.57 19.37 4.33
C ALA A 61 14.92 20.59 3.63
N ILE A 62 14.71 21.67 4.39
CA ILE A 62 14.18 22.93 3.87
C ILE A 62 15.20 23.65 2.99
N GLN A 63 16.44 23.81 3.48
CA GLN A 63 17.50 24.55 2.76
C GLN A 63 17.91 23.86 1.45
N THR A 64 17.92 22.53 1.42
CA THR A 64 18.23 21.76 0.21
C THR A 64 17.06 21.66 -0.77
N GLY A 65 15.86 22.10 -0.37
CA GLY A 65 14.64 21.97 -1.17
C GLY A 65 14.03 20.57 -1.18
N ALA A 66 14.56 19.63 -0.40
CA ALA A 66 14.07 18.24 -0.32
C ALA A 66 12.60 18.17 0.12
N THR A 67 12.19 18.98 1.10
CA THR A 67 10.79 19.04 1.56
C THR A 67 9.85 19.48 0.43
N ALA A 68 10.22 20.51 -0.34
CA ALA A 68 9.41 21.02 -1.44
C ALA A 68 9.32 20.01 -2.59
N ALA A 69 10.43 19.36 -2.92
CA ALA A 69 10.47 18.29 -3.92
C ALA A 69 9.58 17.10 -3.51
N ALA A 70 9.64 16.69 -2.24
CA ALA A 70 8.78 15.63 -1.71
C ALA A 70 7.30 16.00 -1.81
N CYS A 71 6.91 17.20 -1.38
CA CYS A 71 5.52 17.65 -1.47
C CYS A 71 5.02 17.69 -2.92
N SER A 72 5.83 18.23 -3.84
CA SER A 72 5.50 18.28 -5.27
C SER A 72 5.36 16.88 -5.87
N ALA A 73 6.28 15.97 -5.55
CA ALA A 73 6.22 14.59 -6.03
C ALA A 73 4.97 13.87 -5.52
N ILE A 74 4.62 14.02 -4.24
CA ILE A 74 3.41 13.44 -3.67
C ILE A 74 2.18 13.96 -4.41
N SER A 75 2.04 15.27 -4.60
CA SER A 75 0.89 15.86 -5.33
C SER A 75 0.75 15.33 -6.76
N GLN A 76 1.86 15.06 -7.46
CA GLN A 76 1.83 14.51 -8.81
C GLN A 76 1.34 13.06 -8.84
N VAL A 77 1.84 12.22 -7.93
CA VAL A 77 1.55 10.77 -7.96
C VAL A 77 0.26 10.40 -7.24
N ILE A 78 -0.30 11.30 -6.43
CA ILE A 78 -1.45 10.95 -5.59
C ILE A 78 -2.67 10.50 -6.39
N SER A 79 -2.80 10.97 -7.63
CA SER A 79 -3.86 10.59 -8.55
C SER A 79 -3.69 9.19 -9.15
N ASP A 80 -2.45 8.68 -9.16
CA ASP A 80 -2.06 7.41 -9.79
C ASP A 80 -1.82 6.30 -8.77
N LEU A 81 -2.04 6.56 -7.47
CA LEU A 81 -1.84 5.56 -6.43
C LEU A 81 -2.81 4.39 -6.64
N PRO A 82 -2.30 3.14 -6.70
CA PRO A 82 -3.16 1.99 -6.92
C PRO A 82 -4.11 1.80 -5.72
N PRO A 83 -5.41 1.57 -5.98
CA PRO A 83 -6.41 1.42 -4.93
C PRO A 83 -6.31 0.09 -4.18
N LEU A 84 -5.64 -0.91 -4.76
CA LEU A 84 -5.57 -2.27 -4.25
C LEU A 84 -4.17 -2.59 -3.70
N MET A 85 -4.13 -3.02 -2.44
CA MET A 85 -2.95 -3.59 -1.81
C MET A 85 -3.30 -5.00 -1.33
N LEU A 86 -2.76 -6.03 -2.00
CA LEU A 86 -2.91 -7.43 -1.58
C LEU A 86 -1.84 -7.75 -0.55
N ILE A 87 -2.16 -7.59 0.74
CA ILE A 87 -1.32 -8.10 1.83
C ILE A 87 -1.88 -9.45 2.27
N VAL A 88 -1.06 -10.48 2.20
CA VAL A 88 -1.30 -11.79 2.84
C VAL A 88 -0.65 -11.75 4.22
N PRO A 89 -1.42 -11.72 5.32
CA PRO A 89 -0.86 -11.68 6.65
C PRO A 89 -1.08 -13.04 7.29
N ASP A 90 -0.09 -13.92 7.24
CA ASP A 90 0.03 -14.82 8.37
C ASP A 90 0.98 -14.17 9.36
N VAL A 91 0.42 -13.41 10.30
CA VAL A 91 0.88 -13.45 11.70
C VAL A 91 -0.26 -12.99 12.60
N GLN A 92 -0.67 -13.91 13.47
CA GLN A 92 -1.52 -13.72 14.65
C GLN A 92 -1.30 -12.35 15.32
N ASP A 93 -2.27 -11.43 15.19
CA ASP A 93 -2.66 -10.56 16.31
C ASP A 93 -3.96 -9.79 16.04
N VAL A 94 -4.76 -9.71 17.09
CA VAL A 94 -6.15 -9.26 17.15
C VAL A 94 -6.26 -7.74 16.98
N TYR A 95 -7.18 -7.30 16.12
CA TYR A 95 -7.49 -5.88 15.91
C TYR A 95 -8.28 -5.28 17.07
N THR A 96 -7.86 -4.11 17.53
CA THR A 96 -8.68 -3.18 18.32
C THR A 96 -9.16 -2.03 17.42
N PRO A 97 -10.40 -1.54 17.59
CA PRO A 97 -10.86 -0.36 16.88
C PRO A 97 -10.18 0.86 17.52
N LEU A 98 -9.51 1.69 16.72
CA LEU A 98 -9.09 3.01 17.18
C LEU A 98 -9.52 4.07 16.18
N GLN A 99 -10.35 4.97 16.70
CA GLN A 99 -10.75 6.24 16.12
C GLN A 99 -9.52 7.13 16.06
N THR A 100 -9.07 7.48 14.87
CA THR A 100 -8.22 8.66 14.68
C THR A 100 -8.44 9.19 13.27
N ASP A 101 -8.87 10.44 13.15
CA ASP A 101 -9.13 11.20 11.91
C ASP A 101 -7.86 11.49 11.08
N VAL A 102 -6.82 10.66 11.21
CA VAL A 102 -5.53 10.84 10.55
C VAL A 102 -5.50 10.14 9.19
N VAL A 103 -6.22 9.02 9.05
CA VAL A 103 -6.36 8.32 7.77
C VAL A 103 -7.66 8.78 7.14
N VAL A 104 -7.54 9.53 6.04
CA VAL A 104 -8.67 10.10 5.31
C VAL A 104 -8.83 9.42 3.95
N GLN A 105 -10.06 9.40 3.45
CA GLN A 105 -10.31 8.92 2.09
C GLN A 105 -9.82 9.95 1.08
N LEU A 106 -8.87 9.54 0.24
CA LEU A 106 -8.23 10.43 -0.73
C LEU A 106 -9.24 11.13 -1.66
N SER A 107 -10.28 10.42 -2.10
CA SER A 107 -11.30 10.98 -2.99
C SER A 107 -12.07 12.15 -2.38
N GLU A 108 -12.20 12.19 -1.05
CA GLU A 108 -12.95 13.22 -0.33
C GLU A 108 -12.05 14.41 0.06
N CYS A 109 -10.78 14.14 0.36
CA CYS A 109 -9.84 15.14 0.88
C CYS A 109 -8.79 15.64 -0.11
N ARG A 110 -8.86 15.23 -1.39
CA ARG A 110 -7.85 15.54 -2.42
C ARG A 110 -7.44 17.01 -2.46
N GLN A 111 -8.40 17.92 -2.59
CA GLN A 111 -8.12 19.36 -2.69
C GLN A 111 -7.46 19.91 -1.41
N HIS A 112 -7.94 19.48 -0.24
CA HIS A 112 -7.37 19.90 1.04
C HIS A 112 -5.94 19.38 1.21
N LEU A 113 -5.66 18.17 0.72
CA LEU A 113 -4.34 17.57 0.77
C LEU A 113 -3.35 18.26 -0.18
N GLU A 114 -3.79 18.62 -1.39
CA GLU A 114 -2.99 19.42 -2.32
C GLU A 114 -2.63 20.80 -1.72
N LEU A 115 -3.60 21.49 -1.13
CA LEU A 115 -3.36 22.76 -0.43
C LEU A 115 -2.40 22.61 0.76
N LEU A 116 -2.53 21.51 1.53
CA LEU A 116 -1.62 21.21 2.62
C LEU A 116 -0.19 21.01 2.09
N LEU A 117 -0.01 20.19 1.07
CA LEU A 117 1.29 19.91 0.45
C LEU A 117 1.94 21.17 -0.13
N GLU A 118 1.17 22.08 -0.73
CA GLU A 118 1.66 23.38 -1.17
C GLU A 118 2.11 24.28 -0.01
N SER A 119 1.42 24.21 1.13
CA SER A 119 1.71 25.06 2.29
C SER A 119 2.92 24.61 3.14
N ILE A 120 3.20 23.30 3.21
CA ILE A 120 4.23 22.73 4.10
C ILE A 120 5.61 23.41 3.93
N PRO A 121 6.17 23.59 2.73
CA PRO A 121 7.48 24.23 2.58
C PRO A 121 7.52 25.64 3.18
N THR A 122 6.45 26.42 2.98
CA THR A 122 6.36 27.79 3.51
C THR A 122 6.15 27.82 5.02
N MET A 123 5.44 26.85 5.58
CA MET A 123 5.21 26.72 7.02
C MET A 123 6.52 26.56 7.80
N PHE A 124 7.49 25.85 7.21
CA PHE A 124 8.79 25.54 7.83
C PHE A 124 9.97 26.34 7.28
N GLN A 125 9.73 27.38 6.46
CA GLN A 125 10.78 28.16 5.80
C GLN A 125 11.84 28.76 6.76
N ASN A 126 11.43 29.07 8.00
CA ASN A 126 12.28 29.67 9.03
C ASN A 126 12.68 28.65 10.12
N ASN A 127 12.47 27.36 9.90
CA ASN A 127 12.80 26.32 10.87
C ASN A 127 14.33 26.26 11.07
N ARG A 128 14.76 26.36 12.34
CA ARG A 128 16.18 26.30 12.75
C ARG A 128 16.55 24.96 13.38
N THR A 129 15.63 24.00 13.42
CA THR A 129 15.86 22.68 14.01
C THR A 129 16.67 21.84 13.04
N ALA A 130 17.93 21.56 13.37
CA ALA A 130 18.81 20.75 12.53
C ALA A 130 18.51 19.23 12.64
N GLU A 131 18.03 18.79 13.81
CA GLU A 131 17.77 17.38 14.09
C GLU A 131 16.44 16.91 13.48
N SER A 132 16.40 15.65 13.04
CA SER A 132 15.18 14.97 12.63
C SER A 132 14.73 13.97 13.70
N ALA A 133 13.44 13.99 14.05
CA ALA A 133 12.83 13.01 14.94
C ALA A 133 12.42 11.71 14.21
N PHE A 134 13.23 11.26 13.24
CA PHE A 134 12.91 10.15 12.33
C PHE A 134 12.41 8.89 13.05
N GLY A 135 13.13 8.41 14.07
CA GLY A 135 12.76 7.18 14.80
C GLY A 135 11.39 7.29 15.47
N ALA A 136 11.13 8.43 16.14
CA ALA A 136 9.85 8.68 16.78
C ALA A 136 8.72 8.84 15.74
N ALA A 137 9.00 9.50 14.62
CA ALA A 137 8.04 9.68 13.52
C ALA A 137 7.65 8.35 12.88
N VAL A 138 8.62 7.46 12.62
CA VAL A 138 8.36 6.11 12.09
C VAL A 138 7.56 5.27 13.09
N GLN A 139 7.90 5.34 14.39
CA GLN A 139 7.15 4.63 15.42
C GLN A 139 5.71 5.14 15.54
N ALA A 140 5.50 6.46 15.49
CA ALA A 140 4.17 7.05 15.49
C ALA A 140 3.36 6.65 14.25
N ALA A 141 3.98 6.67 13.06
CA ALA A 141 3.33 6.23 11.83
C ALA A 141 2.97 4.73 11.88
N PHE A 142 3.86 3.88 12.38
CA PHE A 142 3.59 2.45 12.58
C PHE A 142 2.37 2.25 13.49
N LEU A 143 2.30 2.96 14.61
CA LEU A 143 1.15 2.89 15.52
C LEU A 143 -0.14 3.39 14.85
N ALA A 144 -0.07 4.45 14.04
CA ALA A 144 -1.21 5.01 13.34
C ALA A 144 -1.81 4.03 12.30
N ILE A 145 -0.98 3.25 11.61
CA ILE A 145 -1.44 2.27 10.60
C ILE A 145 -1.44 0.83 11.11
N LYS A 146 -1.18 0.58 12.40
CA LYS A 146 -1.05 -0.78 12.96
C LYS A 146 -2.30 -1.62 12.74
N SER A 147 -3.48 -1.01 12.87
CA SER A 147 -4.77 -1.69 12.74
C SER A 147 -5.24 -1.86 11.30
N THR A 148 -4.79 -1.03 10.37
CA THR A 148 -5.19 -1.16 8.95
C THR A 148 -4.17 -1.94 8.14
N GLY A 149 -2.89 -1.84 8.53
CA GLY A 149 -1.76 -2.06 7.62
C GLY A 149 -1.62 -0.89 6.64
N GLY A 150 -0.59 -0.93 5.80
CA GLY A 150 -0.37 0.07 4.75
C GLY A 150 1.08 0.20 4.34
N LYS A 151 1.36 1.25 3.56
CA LYS A 151 2.70 1.61 3.10
C LYS A 151 3.17 2.89 3.76
N LEU A 152 4.28 2.82 4.48
CA LEU A 152 5.00 3.98 4.99
C LEU A 152 6.01 4.47 3.94
N LEU A 153 5.89 5.73 3.53
CA LEU A 153 6.79 6.39 2.57
C LEU A 153 7.49 7.53 3.30
N VAL A 154 8.82 7.46 3.42
CA VAL A 154 9.60 8.43 4.19
C VAL A 154 10.54 9.22 3.28
N PHE A 155 10.45 10.54 3.38
CA PHE A 155 11.31 11.51 2.73
C PHE A 155 12.21 12.16 3.79
N GLN A 156 13.36 11.55 4.04
CA GLN A 156 14.32 12.00 5.04
C GLN A 156 15.49 12.71 4.35
N SER A 157 15.87 13.89 4.84
CA SER A 157 17.15 14.50 4.45
C SER A 157 18.26 13.96 5.34
N VAL A 158 19.39 13.59 4.75
CA VAL A 158 20.57 13.14 5.49
C VAL A 158 21.66 14.19 5.36
N ASN A 159 22.27 14.57 6.48
CA ASN A 159 23.51 15.33 6.46
C ASN A 159 24.62 14.35 6.06
N ALA A 160 25.25 14.59 4.91
CA ALA A 160 26.48 13.90 4.50
C ALA A 160 27.70 14.53 5.20
#